data_AF-A0A528MYQ1-F1
#
_entry.id   AF-A0A528MYQ1-F1
#
_cell.length_a   1.000
_cell.length_b   1.000
_cell.length_c   1.000
_cell.angle_alpha   90.00
_cell.angle_beta   90.00
_cell.angle_gamma   90.00
#
_symmetry.space_group_name_H-M   'P 1'
#
loop_
_entity.id
_entity.type
_entity.pdbx_description
1 polymer ?
#
loop_
_entity_poly.entity_id
_entity_poly.type
_entity_poly.pdbx_seq_one_letter_code
_entity_poly.pdbx_strand_id
1 'polypeptide(L)' 'GDPYIFGRGGEEALALARQNIPFRVLSGLTSGLSALAGAGIPATMRGINKAVILATGHAAGTDDDIDWT' A
#
# COMPACT_ATOMS: atom_id res chain seq x y z
N GLY A 1 2.90 0.51 -9.11
CA GLY A 1 2.44 0.44 -7.72
C GLY A 1 0.96 0.75 -7.67
N ASP A 2 0.33 0.55 -6.51
CA ASP A 2 -1.03 1.06 -6.28
C ASP A 2 -0.94 2.46 -5.65
N PRO A 3 -1.67 3.49 -6.14
CA PRO A 3 -1.59 4.85 -5.60
C PRO A 3 -1.97 4.95 -4.11
N TYR A 4 -2.77 4.01 -3.60
CA TYR A 4 -3.30 4.03 -2.24
C TYR A 4 -2.55 3.08 -1.30
N ILE A 5 -1.50 2.40 -1.75
CA ILE A 5 -0.64 1.58 -0.89
C ILE A 5 0.72 2.27 -0.75
N PHE A 6 0.93 2.94 0.39
CA PHE A 6 2.13 3.74 0.72
C PHE A 6 2.50 4.83 -0.31
N GLY A 7 1.60 5.16 -1.24
CA GLY A 7 1.84 6.10 -2.34
C GLY A 7 1.32 7.52 -2.12
N ARG A 8 0.74 7.82 -0.94
CA ARG A 8 0.12 9.12 -0.61
C ARG A 8 -1.01 9.58 -1.55
N GLY A 9 -1.50 8.73 -2.45
CA GLY A 9 -2.54 9.11 -3.42
C GLY A 9 -3.84 9.61 -2.78
N GLY A 10 -4.14 9.21 -1.54
CA GLY A 10 -5.29 9.74 -0.79
C GLY A 10 -5.19 11.23 -0.49
N GLU A 11 -3.98 11.74 -0.21
CA GLU A 11 -3.73 13.16 0.03
C GLU A 11 -3.97 13.99 -1.25
N GLU A 12 -3.47 13.48 -2.38
CA GLU A 12 -3.66 14.09 -3.70
C GLU A 12 -5.13 14.10 -4.10
N ALA A 13 -5.83 12.98 -3.94
CA ALA A 13 -7.26 12.86 -4.22
C ALA A 13 -8.09 13.85 -3.39
N LEU A 14 -7.77 13.98 -2.10
CA LEU A 14 -8.45 14.92 -1.21
C LEU A 14 -8.18 16.38 -1.60
N ALA A 15 -6.96 16.70 -2.01
CA ALA A 15 -6.60 18.04 -2.49
C ALA A 15 -7.40 18.42 -3.75
N LEU A 16 -7.50 17.51 -4.73
CA LEU A 16 -8.28 17.72 -5.95
C LEU A 16 -9.78 17.84 -5.67
N ALA A 17 -10.32 16.97 -4.80
CA ALA A 17 -11.72 17.00 -4.40
C ALA A 17 -12.10 18.34 -3.73
N ARG A 18 -11.25 18.87 -2.85
CA ARG A 18 -11.47 20.18 -2.19
C ARG A 18 -11.53 21.35 -3.17
N GLN A 19 -10.88 21.22 -4.33
CA GLN A 19 -10.88 22.23 -5.39
C GLN A 19 -11.93 21.95 -6.48
N ASN A 20 -12.78 20.94 -6.30
CA ASN A 20 -13.75 20.49 -7.31
C ASN A 20 -13.10 20.13 -8.65
N ILE A 21 -11.86 19.65 -8.64
CA ILE A 21 -11.16 19.20 -9.85
C ILE A 21 -11.58 17.76 -10.13
N PRO A 22 -12.17 17.44 -11.30
CA PRO A 22 -12.52 16.07 -11.65
C PRO A 22 -11.28 15.20 -11.78
N PHE A 23 -11.28 14.03 -11.15
CA PHE A 23 -10.21 13.05 -11.27
C PHE A 23 -10.77 11.64 -11.23
N ARG A 24 -9.91 10.68 -11.60
CA ARG A 24 -10.16 9.26 -11.45
C ARG A 24 -8.90 8.62 -10.88
N VAL A 25 -9.08 7.69 -9.96
CA VAL A 25 -8.00 6.82 -9.49
C VAL A 25 -8.06 5.50 -10.26
N LEU A 26 -6.92 5.11 -10.79
CA LEU A 26 -6.72 3.82 -11.45
C LEU A 26 -5.92 2.94 -10.49
N SER A 27 -6.53 1.82 -10.06
CA SER A 27 -5.84 0.83 -9.23
C SER A 27 -4.64 0.24 -9.99
N GLY A 28 -3.58 -0.03 -9.25
CA GLY A 28 -2.34 -0.59 -9.80
C GLY A 28 -1.89 -1.84 -9.06
N LEU A 29 -0.97 -2.59 -9.66
CA LEU A 29 -0.30 -3.69 -8.97
C LEU A 29 0.75 -3.11 -8.00
N THR A 30 0.58 -3.40 -6.71
CA THR A 30 1.56 -3.02 -5.68
C THR A 30 2.76 -3.97 -5.68
N SER A 31 3.95 -3.41 -5.45
CA SER A 31 5.19 -4.17 -5.32
C SER A 31 5.12 -5.20 -4.19
N GLY A 32 4.38 -4.91 -3.12
CA GLY A 32 4.21 -5.81 -1.98
C GLY A 32 3.61 -7.18 -2.34
N LEU A 33 2.91 -7.29 -3.47
CA LEU A 33 2.38 -8.57 -3.98
C LEU A 33 3.07 -9.00 -5.27
N SER A 34 3.34 -8.07 -6.19
CA SER A 34 3.93 -8.42 -7.49
C SER A 34 5.35 -8.95 -7.37
N ALA A 35 6.13 -8.47 -6.39
CA ALA A 35 7.50 -8.95 -6.15
C ALA A 35 7.50 -10.41 -5.65
N LEU A 36 6.53 -10.79 -4.81
CA LEU A 36 6.38 -12.17 -4.32
C LEU A 36 6.14 -13.11 -5.51
N ALA A 37 5.16 -12.78 -6.36
CA ALA A 37 4.86 -13.56 -7.56
C ALA A 37 6.06 -13.63 -8.52
N GLY A 38 6.77 -12.50 -8.74
CA GLY A 38 7.97 -12.45 -9.57
C GLY A 38 9.12 -13.31 -9.02
N ALA A 39 9.17 -13.53 -7.71
CA ALA A 39 10.12 -14.42 -7.04
C ALA A 39 9.61 -15.87 -6.87
N GLY A 40 8.41 -16.21 -7.35
CA GLY A 40 7.81 -17.53 -7.18
C GLY A 40 7.32 -17.82 -5.74
N ILE A 41 7.14 -16.78 -4.92
CA ILE A 41 6.67 -16.89 -3.54
C ILE A 41 5.15 -16.61 -3.50
N PRO A 42 4.31 -17.58 -3.09
CA PRO A 42 2.88 -17.32 -2.92
C PRO A 42 2.64 -16.45 -1.68
N ALA A 43 1.88 -15.36 -1.82
CA ALA A 43 1.52 -14.49 -0.69
C ALA A 43 0.64 -15.21 0.35
N THR A 44 -0.14 -16.21 -0.08
CA THR A 44 -0.89 -17.09 0.82
C THR A 44 -0.87 -18.52 0.33
N MET A 45 -0.91 -19.48 1.26
CA MET A 45 -1.10 -20.89 0.95
C MET A 45 -2.02 -21.55 1.97
N ARG A 46 -2.96 -22.37 1.48
CA ARG A 46 -3.92 -23.09 2.31
C ARG A 46 -3.16 -23.96 3.32
N GLY A 47 -3.55 -23.85 4.60
CA GLY A 47 -2.90 -24.57 5.70
C GLY A 47 -1.63 -23.91 6.23
N ILE A 48 -1.17 -22.80 5.63
CA ILE A 48 0.03 -22.08 6.07
C ILE A 48 -0.33 -20.74 6.71
N ASN A 49 -1.03 -19.86 5.99
CA ASN A 49 -1.47 -18.56 6.50
C ASN A 49 -2.86 -18.18 5.97
N LYS A 50 -3.49 -17.22 6.65
CA LYS A 50 -4.82 -16.68 6.31
C LYS A 50 -4.82 -15.17 6.09
N ALA A 51 -3.67 -14.53 6.24
CA ALA A 51 -3.53 -13.08 6.18
C ALA A 51 -2.20 -12.69 5.54
N VAL A 52 -2.20 -11.51 4.92
CA VAL A 52 -1.04 -10.77 4.44
C VAL A 52 -1.12 -9.40 5.08
N ILE A 53 -0.03 -8.95 5.71
CA ILE A 53 0.07 -7.62 6.30
C ILE A 53 1.07 -6.84 5.46
N LEU A 54 0.65 -5.67 4.97
CA LEU A 54 1.54 -4.71 4.34
C LEU A 54 1.80 -3.60 5.35
N ALA A 55 3.07 -3.38 5.71
CA ALA A 55 3.48 -2.37 6.66
C ALA A 55 4.72 -1.64 6.12
N THR A 56 4.90 -0.37 6.49
CA THR A 56 6.12 0.37 6.15
C THR A 56 7.22 0.07 7.17
N GLY A 57 8.41 -0.26 6.68
CA GLY A 57 9.61 -0.40 7.52
C GLY A 57 10.34 0.93 7.75
N HIS A 58 9.95 1.98 7.01
CA HIS A 58 10.46 3.33 7.21
C HIS A 58 9.27 4.26 7.41
N ALA A 59 8.99 4.55 8.67
CA ALA A 59 7.86 5.37 9.05
C ALA A 59 8.19 6.87 8.89
N ALA A 60 7.15 7.71 8.90
CA ALA A 60 7.29 9.13 8.64
C ALA A 60 7.89 9.91 9.84
N GLY A 61 8.15 9.25 10.96
CA GLY A 61 8.62 9.84 12.21
C GLY A 61 7.48 10.42 13.05
N THR A 62 6.31 9.79 13.02
CA THR A 62 5.14 10.23 13.79
C THR A 62 4.98 9.43 15.09
N ASP A 63 4.28 9.99 16.07
CA ASP A 63 4.08 9.34 17.38
C ASP A 63 3.30 8.00 17.28
N ASP A 64 2.60 7.75 16.17
CA ASP A 64 1.85 6.52 15.88
C ASP A 64 2.67 5.48 15.09
N ASP A 65 3.98 5.69 14.93
CA ASP A 65 4.85 4.78 14.18
C ASP A 65 4.99 3.42 14.88
N ILE A 66 5.05 2.36 14.07
CA ILE A 66 5.27 0.99 14.57
C ILE A 66 6.71 0.87 15.09
N ASP A 67 6.87 0.45 16.34
CA ASP A 67 8.17 0.04 16.88
C ASP A 67 8.57 -1.32 16.31
N TRP A 68 9.66 -1.31 15.54
CA TRP A 68 10.22 -2.49 14.87
C TRP A 68 11.42 -3.09 15.62
N THR A 69 11.78 -2.55 16.79
CA THR A 69 12.92 -2.99 17.62
C THR A 69 12.55 -4.18 18.49
#